data_AF-A0AAD4CXX6-F1
#
_entry.id   AF-A0AAD4CXX6-F1
#
_cell.length_a   1.000
_cell.length_b   1.000
_cell.length_c   1.000
_cell.angle_alpha   90.00
_cell.angle_beta   90.00
_cell.angle_gamma   90.00
#
_symmetry.space_group_name_H-M   'P 1'
#
loop_
_entity.id
_entity.type
_entity.pdbx_description
1 polymer ?
#
loop_
_entity_poly.entity_id
_entity_poly.type
_entity_poly.pdbx_seq_one_letter_code
_entity_poly.pdbx_strand_id
1 'polypeptide(L)'
;MSSNAADWANSPGDEAKRPKKLIFAPGDIDPSITDASIPSAPDTVAPSTAAAHLVTESLRSGVSTPSSTTESQMVAHPARAHQFVSNPPLTVSQMHPTNPLHQFHNWFRDPRLLPSSAPETCTLATASWPSGRVSARVVYLKELDERGWVIYSNWGSREGKGGQVFGTKNLSSTGSNGDVPAPMPDLSGTHDEPILTDNNYTPSSDGSGNRWAALTFNWSGLERQVRVEGLIEPLSREESEVYWRTRERGSQIGAWASWQSKVLWTAEPASLIERRRKSLAQEVGSSAPVIPGDVDETDIDDGRAMLENRVREMEKKFDGVENIPLPPFWGGVRLVPESVEFWQGRRSRLHDRFRYVRGESQWRVQRLSP
;
A
#
# COMPACT_ATOMS: atom_id res chain seq x y z
N MET A 1 -50.43 30.59 -13.56
CA MET A 1 -50.08 30.57 -15.01
C MET A 1 -48.71 31.22 -15.09
N SER A 2 -47.65 30.41 -14.96
CA SER A 2 -46.84 29.84 -16.07
C SER A 2 -45.71 30.82 -16.43
N SER A 3 -44.46 30.49 -16.05
CA SER A 3 -43.42 29.90 -16.91
C SER A 3 -42.47 31.02 -17.41
N ASN A 4 -41.14 30.97 -17.35
CA ASN A 4 -40.23 29.83 -17.53
C ASN A 4 -38.90 30.07 -16.80
N ALA A 5 -38.38 28.98 -16.23
CA ALA A 5 -36.96 28.75 -16.03
C ALA A 5 -36.29 28.55 -17.40
N ALA A 6 -35.11 29.13 -17.60
CA ALA A 6 -34.30 28.91 -18.78
C ALA A 6 -33.15 27.95 -18.43
N ASP A 7 -33.36 26.69 -18.81
CA ASP A 7 -32.44 25.84 -19.56
C ASP A 7 -30.93 25.95 -19.29
N TRP A 8 -30.44 25.08 -18.41
CA TRP A 8 -29.09 24.51 -18.52
C TRP A 8 -29.21 23.09 -19.12
N ALA A 9 -29.66 23.02 -20.38
CA ALA A 9 -29.74 21.75 -21.09
C ALA A 9 -28.34 21.33 -21.59
N ASN A 10 -27.89 20.17 -21.10
CA ASN A 10 -27.08 19.15 -21.80
C ASN A 10 -26.05 19.63 -22.84
N SER A 11 -24.79 19.77 -22.41
CA SER A 11 -23.64 19.51 -23.27
C SER A 11 -23.18 18.06 -23.07
N PRO A 12 -23.24 17.19 -24.09
CA PRO A 12 -22.65 15.86 -24.02
C PRO A 12 -21.17 15.97 -24.38
N GLY A 13 -20.28 15.73 -23.41
CA GLY A 13 -18.85 15.60 -23.70
C GLY A 13 -17.89 16.16 -22.65
N ASP A 14 -18.03 15.77 -21.40
CA ASP A 14 -16.90 15.70 -20.48
C ASP A 14 -16.91 14.29 -19.87
N GLU A 15 -16.54 13.29 -20.67
CA GLU A 15 -16.01 12.06 -20.10
C GLU A 15 -14.85 12.49 -19.20
N ALA A 16 -15.01 12.33 -17.89
CA ALA A 16 -13.94 12.57 -16.93
C ALA A 16 -12.71 11.77 -17.37
N LYS A 17 -11.78 12.44 -18.06
CA LYS A 17 -10.57 11.81 -18.59
C LYS A 17 -9.84 11.20 -17.41
N ARG A 18 -9.69 9.88 -17.44
CA ARG A 18 -8.98 9.13 -16.40
C ARG A 18 -7.58 9.73 -16.22
N PRO A 19 -7.10 9.86 -14.97
CA PRO A 19 -5.75 10.33 -14.74
C PRO A 19 -4.76 9.36 -15.41
N LYS A 20 -3.73 9.91 -16.07
CA LYS A 20 -2.66 9.12 -16.68
C LYS A 20 -1.91 8.35 -15.59
N LYS A 21 -1.67 7.08 -15.86
CA LYS A 21 -0.99 6.18 -14.93
C LYS A 21 0.50 6.15 -15.23
N LEU A 22 1.30 6.36 -14.20
CA LEU A 22 2.76 6.26 -14.24
C LEU A 22 3.22 4.83 -13.93
N ILE A 23 2.55 4.10 -13.03
CA ILE A 23 2.92 2.71 -12.66
C ILE A 23 1.66 1.88 -12.48
N PHE A 24 1.75 0.61 -12.88
CA PHE A 24 1.00 -0.49 -12.30
C PHE A 24 1.96 -1.37 -11.52
N ALA A 25 1.62 -1.72 -10.28
CA ALA A 25 2.48 -2.58 -9.48
C ALA A 25 2.64 -3.96 -10.15
N PRO A 26 3.84 -4.56 -10.12
CA PRO A 26 4.09 -5.86 -10.73
C PRO A 26 3.24 -6.95 -10.05
N GLY A 27 2.48 -7.72 -10.82
CA GLY A 27 1.70 -8.86 -10.29
C GLY A 27 0.23 -8.93 -10.75
N ASP A 28 -0.34 -7.82 -11.25
CA ASP A 28 -1.75 -7.78 -11.68
C ASP A 28 -1.93 -7.49 -13.18
N ILE A 29 -0.88 -7.66 -14.00
CA ILE A 29 -0.94 -7.48 -15.46
C ILE A 29 -0.65 -8.82 -16.13
N ASP A 30 -1.63 -9.31 -16.88
CA ASP A 30 -1.47 -10.42 -17.82
C ASP A 30 -0.27 -10.13 -18.76
N PRO A 31 0.71 -11.04 -18.92
CA PRO A 31 1.83 -10.85 -19.84
C PRO A 31 1.43 -10.57 -21.31
N SER A 32 0.15 -10.70 -21.67
CA SER A 32 -0.35 -10.46 -23.02
C SER A 32 -0.46 -8.98 -23.43
N ILE A 33 -0.42 -8.01 -22.51
CA ILE A 33 -0.46 -6.58 -22.87
C ILE A 33 0.98 -6.06 -23.10
N THR A 34 1.51 -6.38 -24.27
CA THR A 34 2.61 -5.58 -24.84
C THR A 34 1.99 -4.50 -25.71
N ASP A 35 2.22 -3.24 -25.34
CA ASP A 35 1.92 -2.10 -26.22
C ASP A 35 2.84 -2.19 -27.44
N ALA A 36 2.30 -2.77 -28.52
CA ALA A 36 2.93 -2.86 -29.81
C ALA A 36 2.91 -1.48 -30.50
N SER A 37 3.72 -0.53 -30.00
CA SER A 37 3.97 0.73 -30.70
C SER A 37 5.21 1.52 -30.25
N ILE A 38 6.26 0.85 -29.75
CA ILE A 38 7.58 1.51 -29.60
C ILE A 38 8.36 1.34 -30.90
N PRO A 39 8.71 2.41 -31.64
CA PRO A 39 9.58 2.30 -32.80
C PRO A 39 10.97 1.82 -32.35
N SER A 40 11.48 0.79 -33.02
CA SER A 40 12.84 0.30 -32.85
C SER A 40 13.86 1.42 -33.08
N ALA A 41 14.76 1.62 -32.12
CA ALA A 41 15.91 2.50 -32.28
C ALA A 41 16.87 1.95 -33.35
N PRO A 42 17.50 2.81 -34.18
CA PRO A 42 18.44 2.35 -35.19
C PRO A 42 19.78 1.92 -34.57
N ASP A 43 20.46 1.07 -35.33
CA ASP A 43 21.64 0.30 -34.96
C ASP A 43 22.80 1.08 -34.31
N THR A 44 23.33 0.42 -33.29
CA THR A 44 24.70 0.43 -32.76
C THR A 44 25.74 1.25 -33.54
N VAL A 45 26.19 2.36 -32.96
CA VAL A 45 27.50 2.98 -33.27
C VAL A 45 28.41 2.78 -32.06
N ALA A 46 29.59 2.21 -32.32
CA ALA A 46 30.61 1.87 -31.33
C ALA A 46 31.05 3.09 -30.48
N PRO A 47 31.46 2.89 -29.21
CA PRO A 47 31.78 3.98 -28.31
C PRO A 47 33.08 4.68 -28.74
N SER A 48 32.94 5.96 -29.10
CA SER A 48 34.05 6.89 -29.28
C SER A 48 34.67 7.24 -27.92
N THR A 49 36.00 7.22 -27.89
CA THR A 49 36.93 7.35 -26.75
C THR A 49 37.01 8.77 -26.14
N ALA A 50 35.88 9.42 -25.88
CA ALA A 50 35.84 10.80 -25.37
C ALA A 50 35.43 10.95 -23.88
N ALA A 51 35.23 9.85 -23.14
CA ALA A 51 34.82 9.88 -21.73
C ALA A 51 35.97 9.69 -20.71
N ALA A 52 37.23 9.85 -21.14
CA ALA A 52 38.40 9.68 -20.27
C ALA A 52 38.96 11.00 -19.68
N HIS A 53 38.39 12.16 -20.01
CA HIS A 53 39.00 13.45 -19.67
C HIS A 53 38.22 14.36 -18.71
N LEU A 54 37.10 13.91 -18.12
CA LEU A 54 36.35 14.69 -17.12
C LEU A 54 36.45 14.14 -15.69
N VAL A 55 37.31 13.14 -15.46
CA VAL A 55 37.51 12.53 -14.13
C VAL A 55 38.57 13.27 -13.29
N THR A 56 39.23 14.30 -13.83
CA THR A 56 40.40 14.94 -13.19
C THR A 56 40.20 16.35 -12.63
N GLU A 57 38.98 16.84 -12.46
CA GLU A 57 38.74 18.12 -11.75
C GLU A 57 37.53 18.03 -10.79
N SER A 58 37.71 17.35 -9.65
CA SER A 58 36.89 17.61 -8.45
C SER A 58 37.70 17.44 -7.15
N LEU A 59 39.01 17.64 -7.22
CA LEU A 59 39.83 17.90 -6.04
C LEU A 59 39.78 19.40 -5.72
N ARG A 60 38.83 19.81 -4.87
CA ARG A 60 38.97 20.86 -3.84
C ARG A 60 37.63 21.14 -3.14
N SER A 61 37.25 20.26 -2.23
CA SER A 61 36.63 20.69 -0.96
C SER A 61 36.96 19.64 0.10
N GLY A 62 37.92 19.94 0.97
CA GLY A 62 38.39 19.04 2.00
C GLY A 62 37.36 18.85 3.11
N VAL A 63 36.65 17.73 3.07
CA VAL A 63 36.31 16.97 4.29
C VAL A 63 36.94 15.60 4.10
N SER A 64 38.16 15.44 4.60
CA SER A 64 38.91 14.20 4.54
C SER A 64 38.21 13.15 5.40
N THR A 65 37.46 12.26 4.76
CA THR A 65 37.20 10.93 5.32
C THR A 65 38.36 10.05 4.85
N PRO A 66 39.07 9.32 5.72
CA PRO A 66 40.25 8.56 5.29
C PRO A 66 39.86 7.47 4.29
N SER A 67 40.60 7.37 3.18
CA SER A 67 40.35 6.43 2.08
C SER A 67 41.39 5.30 2.00
N SER A 68 40.88 4.06 1.95
CA SER A 68 41.14 3.01 0.93
C SER A 68 42.36 2.08 0.89
N THR A 69 43.06 1.76 1.99
CA THR A 69 43.89 0.52 1.97
C THR A 69 43.83 -0.29 3.27
N THR A 70 43.87 0.38 4.42
CA THR A 70 43.70 -0.26 5.74
C THR A 70 42.25 -0.75 5.95
N GLU A 71 41.28 -0.12 5.30
CA GLU A 71 39.86 -0.47 5.44
C GLU A 71 39.51 -1.84 4.86
N SER A 72 40.12 -2.25 3.74
CA SER A 72 39.79 -3.54 3.09
C SER A 72 40.19 -4.75 3.94
N GLN A 73 41.22 -4.62 4.80
CA GLN A 73 41.65 -5.69 5.71
C GLN A 73 40.87 -5.70 7.04
N MET A 74 40.14 -4.62 7.38
CA MET A 74 39.35 -4.52 8.63
C MET A 74 37.86 -4.90 8.46
N VAL A 75 37.45 -5.36 7.27
CA VAL A 75 36.06 -5.62 6.85
C VAL A 75 35.55 -7.02 7.23
N ALA A 76 36.42 -7.93 7.68
CA ALA A 76 36.07 -9.33 7.96
C ALA A 76 35.68 -9.64 9.42
N HIS A 77 35.25 -8.65 10.22
CA HIS A 77 34.81 -8.93 11.60
C HIS A 77 33.31 -9.28 11.62
N PRO A 78 32.89 -10.46 12.12
CA PRO A 78 31.48 -10.92 12.12
C PRO A 78 30.51 -10.09 12.98
N ALA A 79 31.00 -9.05 13.67
CA ALA A 79 30.22 -8.13 14.48
C ALA A 79 29.88 -6.82 13.75
N ARG A 80 30.35 -6.63 12.51
CA ARG A 80 30.08 -5.41 11.72
C ARG A 80 29.06 -5.71 10.62
N ALA A 81 27.95 -4.98 10.66
CA ALA A 81 26.91 -5.08 9.64
C ALA A 81 27.45 -4.61 8.28
N HIS A 82 27.35 -5.48 7.27
CA HIS A 82 27.67 -5.18 5.87
C HIS A 82 26.51 -4.40 5.21
N GLN A 83 26.20 -3.23 5.79
CA GLN A 83 25.13 -2.34 5.34
C GLN A 83 25.72 -1.07 4.73
N PHE A 84 25.01 -0.50 3.77
CA PHE A 84 25.21 0.83 3.21
C PHE A 84 26.41 0.99 2.30
N VAL A 85 26.75 -0.09 1.58
CA VAL A 85 27.87 -0.16 0.63
C VAL A 85 27.41 -0.15 -0.82
N SER A 86 26.11 -0.28 -1.07
CA SER A 86 25.58 -0.65 -2.39
C SER A 86 25.38 0.53 -3.33
N ASN A 87 25.27 1.76 -2.81
CA ASN A 87 24.93 2.93 -3.61
C ASN A 87 26.04 4.00 -3.59
N PRO A 88 26.20 4.80 -4.66
CA PRO A 88 26.98 6.05 -4.65
C PRO A 88 26.22 7.16 -3.89
N PRO A 89 26.86 8.30 -3.55
CA PRO A 89 26.15 9.43 -2.94
C PRO A 89 24.97 9.91 -3.80
N LEU A 90 23.83 10.15 -3.17
CA LEU A 90 22.66 10.74 -3.84
C LEU A 90 22.82 12.26 -3.83
N THR A 91 22.85 12.87 -5.01
CA THR A 91 23.01 14.32 -5.19
C THR A 91 21.70 14.95 -5.68
N VAL A 92 21.54 16.26 -5.49
CA VAL A 92 20.34 16.98 -5.94
C VAL A 92 20.13 16.87 -7.47
N SER A 93 21.20 16.76 -8.25
CA SER A 93 21.13 16.57 -9.71
C SER A 93 20.52 15.23 -10.14
N GLN A 94 20.50 14.23 -9.25
CA GLN A 94 19.85 12.95 -9.47
C GLN A 94 18.37 12.95 -9.07
N MET A 95 17.89 14.05 -8.46
CA MET A 95 16.51 14.22 -8.07
C MET A 95 15.71 14.84 -9.22
N HIS A 96 14.50 14.32 -9.49
CA HIS A 96 13.60 14.92 -10.46
C HIS A 96 13.26 16.36 -10.05
N PRO A 97 13.46 17.37 -10.93
CA PRO A 97 13.54 18.77 -10.48
C PRO A 97 12.22 19.33 -9.95
N THR A 98 11.07 18.79 -10.37
CA THR A 98 9.76 19.42 -10.14
C THR A 98 8.68 18.48 -9.62
N ASN A 99 8.92 17.17 -9.60
CA ASN A 99 7.83 16.20 -9.39
C ASN A 99 8.31 14.93 -8.64
N PRO A 100 7.88 14.72 -7.39
CA PRO A 100 8.26 13.54 -6.62
C PRO A 100 7.66 12.23 -7.14
N LEU A 101 6.54 12.27 -7.89
CA LEU A 101 5.92 11.06 -8.42
C LEU A 101 6.79 10.47 -9.53
N HIS A 102 7.39 11.32 -10.38
CA HIS A 102 8.38 10.89 -11.37
C HIS A 102 9.67 10.38 -10.70
N GLN A 103 10.12 11.03 -9.62
CA GLN A 103 11.25 10.51 -8.84
C GLN A 103 10.98 9.11 -8.27
N PHE A 104 9.79 8.91 -7.68
CA PHE A 104 9.38 7.60 -7.19
C PHE A 104 9.30 6.58 -8.32
N HIS A 105 8.70 6.94 -9.45
CA HIS A 105 8.65 6.08 -10.64
C HIS A 105 10.05 5.61 -11.09
N ASN A 106 11.01 6.54 -11.16
CA ASN A 106 12.38 6.21 -11.54
C ASN A 106 13.03 5.23 -10.55
N TRP A 107 12.80 5.42 -9.25
CA TRP A 107 13.32 4.51 -8.22
C TRP A 107 12.60 3.16 -8.18
N PHE A 108 11.29 3.15 -8.40
CA PHE A 108 10.48 1.94 -8.43
C PHE A 108 10.80 1.04 -9.63
N ARG A 109 11.29 1.64 -10.73
CA ARG A 109 11.77 0.93 -11.92
C ARG A 109 13.25 0.57 -11.89
N ASP A 110 13.93 0.77 -10.76
CA ASP A 110 15.32 0.36 -10.61
C ASP A 110 15.41 -1.16 -10.86
N PRO A 111 16.21 -1.62 -11.83
CA PRO A 111 16.23 -3.04 -12.25
C PRO A 111 16.73 -3.99 -11.14
N ARG A 112 17.31 -3.44 -10.08
CA ARG A 112 17.72 -4.18 -8.88
C ARG A 112 16.54 -4.50 -7.95
N LEU A 113 15.38 -3.86 -8.13
CA LEU A 113 14.12 -4.23 -7.48
C LEU A 113 13.50 -5.42 -8.22
N LEU A 114 13.85 -6.62 -7.80
CA LEU A 114 13.30 -7.84 -8.40
C LEU A 114 11.81 -7.99 -8.01
N PRO A 115 10.92 -8.45 -8.92
CA PRO A 115 9.52 -8.69 -8.60
C PRO A 115 9.32 -9.66 -7.41
N SER A 116 10.23 -10.63 -7.25
CA SER A 116 10.23 -11.56 -6.10
C SER A 116 10.43 -10.90 -4.73
N SER A 117 10.89 -9.64 -4.70
CA SER A 117 11.02 -8.83 -3.48
C SER A 117 9.75 -8.05 -3.11
N ALA A 118 8.69 -8.16 -3.93
CA ALA A 118 7.43 -7.42 -3.79
C ALA A 118 7.66 -5.92 -3.52
N PRO A 119 8.35 -5.18 -4.43
CA PRO A 119 8.75 -3.79 -4.21
C PRO A 119 7.58 -2.82 -3.96
N GLU A 120 6.36 -3.19 -4.34
CA GLU A 120 5.10 -2.49 -4.10
C GLU A 120 4.62 -2.58 -2.64
N THR A 121 5.21 -3.47 -1.84
CA THR A 121 4.92 -3.61 -0.41
C THR A 121 5.24 -2.31 0.33
N CYS A 122 4.26 -1.77 1.05
CA CYS A 122 4.42 -0.57 1.86
C CYS A 122 3.62 -0.64 3.15
N THR A 123 4.04 0.14 4.13
CA THR A 123 3.33 0.28 5.40
C THR A 123 2.42 1.49 5.35
N LEU A 124 1.10 1.28 5.52
CA LEU A 124 0.11 2.33 5.69
C LEU A 124 -0.08 2.67 7.17
N ALA A 125 0.31 3.88 7.55
CA ALA A 125 0.02 4.47 8.85
C ALA A 125 -1.16 5.45 8.77
N THR A 126 -2.08 5.35 9.73
CA THR A 126 -3.24 6.24 9.90
C THR A 126 -3.41 6.51 11.39
N ALA A 127 -4.13 7.57 11.75
CA ALA A 127 -4.43 7.88 13.14
C ALA A 127 -5.92 8.09 13.35
N SER A 128 -6.47 7.50 14.40
CA SER A 128 -7.88 7.69 14.77
C SER A 128 -8.12 9.11 15.30
N TRP A 129 -9.27 9.69 14.95
CA TRP A 129 -9.77 10.93 15.53
C TRP A 129 -10.93 10.64 16.48
N PRO A 130 -11.05 11.31 17.66
CA PRO A 130 -10.20 12.40 18.16
C PRO A 130 -8.96 11.95 18.96
N SER A 131 -8.80 10.65 19.23
CA SER A 131 -7.78 10.19 20.19
C SER A 131 -6.33 10.43 19.74
N GLY A 132 -6.09 10.57 18.44
CA GLY A 132 -4.75 10.64 17.86
C GLY A 132 -4.01 9.29 17.84
N ARG A 133 -4.64 8.19 18.29
CA ARG A 133 -3.99 6.88 18.33
C ARG A 133 -3.65 6.41 16.93
N VAL A 134 -2.36 6.17 16.71
CA VAL A 134 -1.80 5.69 15.45
C VAL A 134 -1.94 4.17 15.34
N SER A 135 -2.25 3.69 14.15
CA SER A 135 -2.10 2.27 13.78
C SER A 135 -1.38 2.16 12.44
N ALA A 136 -0.68 1.05 12.21
CA ALA A 136 0.02 0.80 10.95
C ALA A 136 -0.14 -0.66 10.52
N ARG A 137 -0.16 -0.92 9.22
CA ARG A 137 -0.19 -2.28 8.63
C ARG A 137 0.39 -2.27 7.24
N VAL A 138 0.80 -3.45 6.78
CA VAL A 138 1.28 -3.65 5.41
C VAL A 138 0.10 -3.60 4.43
N VAL A 139 0.33 -2.95 3.30
CA VAL A 139 -0.53 -2.92 2.11
C VAL A 139 0.36 -2.97 0.87
N TYR A 140 -0.24 -3.12 -0.30
CA TYR A 140 0.47 -3.11 -1.58
C TYR A 140 0.04 -1.89 -2.38
N LEU A 141 1.03 -1.13 -2.87
CA LEU A 141 0.80 -0.16 -3.93
C LEU A 141 0.24 -0.90 -5.14
N LYS A 142 -0.76 -0.35 -5.81
CA LYS A 142 -1.33 -0.94 -7.03
C LYS A 142 -1.18 -0.03 -8.22
N GLU A 143 -1.34 1.27 -8.00
CA GLU A 143 -1.18 2.25 -9.08
C GLU A 143 -0.45 3.48 -8.57
N LEU A 144 0.31 4.11 -9.46
CA LEU A 144 0.77 5.48 -9.31
C LEU A 144 0.17 6.28 -10.46
N ASP A 145 -0.67 7.27 -10.15
CA ASP A 145 -1.22 8.17 -11.16
C ASP A 145 -0.62 9.57 -11.02
N GLU A 146 -1.10 10.55 -11.79
CA GLU A 146 -0.61 11.93 -11.76
C GLU A 146 -0.81 12.64 -10.41
N ARG A 147 -1.69 12.11 -9.57
CA ARG A 147 -2.17 12.74 -8.34
C ARG A 147 -1.56 12.08 -7.10
N GLY A 148 -1.30 10.77 -7.11
CA GLY A 148 -0.70 10.09 -5.97
C GLY A 148 -0.61 8.56 -6.06
N TRP A 149 -0.44 7.93 -4.89
CA TRP A 149 -0.26 6.48 -4.72
C TRP A 149 -1.60 5.84 -4.40
N VAL A 150 -1.99 4.83 -5.19
CA VAL A 150 -3.29 4.15 -5.05
C VAL A 150 -3.09 2.78 -4.42
N ILE A 151 -3.87 2.53 -3.37
CA ILE A 151 -3.98 1.23 -2.68
C ILE A 151 -5.44 0.80 -2.63
N TYR A 152 -5.68 -0.51 -2.59
CA TYR A 152 -7.03 -1.07 -2.50
C TYR A 152 -7.18 -1.89 -1.22
N SER A 153 -8.30 -1.73 -0.52
CA SER A 153 -8.58 -2.44 0.74
C SER A 153 -10.09 -2.48 1.02
N ASN A 154 -10.45 -3.18 2.10
CA ASN A 154 -11.71 -2.93 2.79
C ASN A 154 -11.59 -1.62 3.58
N TRP A 155 -12.52 -0.70 3.34
CA TRP A 155 -12.66 0.60 4.01
C TRP A 155 -14.00 0.74 4.75
N GLY A 156 -14.80 -0.33 4.80
CA GLY A 156 -16.09 -0.36 5.50
C GLY A 156 -15.99 -0.68 6.99
N SER A 157 -14.89 -1.27 7.47
CA SER A 157 -14.74 -1.61 8.90
C SER A 157 -14.64 -0.36 9.78
N ARG A 158 -15.51 -0.29 10.80
CA ARG A 158 -15.57 0.78 11.81
C ARG A 158 -14.35 0.75 12.75
N GLU A 159 -13.91 -0.44 13.13
CA GLU A 159 -12.73 -0.68 13.98
C GLU A 159 -11.42 -0.63 13.18
N GLY A 160 -11.52 -0.78 11.87
CA GLY A 160 -10.41 -0.84 10.93
C GLY A 160 -9.90 0.53 10.46
N LYS A 161 -9.19 0.49 9.33
CA LYS A 161 -8.65 1.70 8.69
C LYS A 161 -9.74 2.61 8.13
N GLY A 162 -10.85 2.03 7.67
CA GLY A 162 -12.04 2.73 7.22
C GLY A 162 -12.55 3.76 8.22
N GLY A 163 -12.93 3.30 9.41
CA GLY A 163 -13.41 4.18 10.48
C GLY A 163 -12.39 5.21 10.96
N GLN A 164 -11.08 4.91 10.90
CA GLN A 164 -10.04 5.90 11.22
C GLN A 164 -9.99 7.05 10.19
N VAL A 165 -10.07 6.72 8.90
CA VAL A 165 -9.90 7.68 7.80
C VAL A 165 -11.19 8.46 7.52
N PHE A 166 -12.32 7.76 7.50
CA PHE A 166 -13.61 8.27 7.02
C PHE A 166 -14.64 8.47 8.12
N GLY A 167 -14.32 8.11 9.37
CA GLY A 167 -15.25 8.20 10.49
C GLY A 167 -16.28 7.09 10.53
N THR A 168 -17.17 7.15 11.54
CA THR A 168 -18.11 6.08 11.86
C THR A 168 -19.58 6.54 11.94
N LYS A 169 -19.88 7.80 11.61
CA LYS A 169 -21.18 8.43 11.91
C LYS A 169 -22.18 8.60 10.77
N ASN A 170 -21.87 8.22 9.53
CA ASN A 170 -22.82 8.32 8.40
C ASN A 170 -23.68 7.06 8.22
N LEU A 171 -24.47 6.69 9.24
CA LEU A 171 -25.51 5.65 9.11
C LEU A 171 -26.76 6.07 9.88
N SER A 172 -27.38 7.18 9.48
CA SER A 172 -28.82 7.37 9.75
C SER A 172 -29.60 6.70 8.62
N SER A 173 -30.40 5.71 8.98
CA SER A 173 -31.42 5.06 8.15
C SER A 173 -32.26 6.08 7.35
N THR A 174 -31.91 6.34 6.10
CA THR A 174 -32.79 7.04 5.15
C THR A 174 -32.56 6.47 3.75
N GLY A 175 -33.54 5.73 3.24
CA GLY A 175 -33.54 5.25 1.86
C GLY A 175 -34.15 3.88 1.67
N SER A 176 -35.46 3.74 1.93
CA SER A 176 -36.24 2.67 1.28
C SER A 176 -36.23 2.93 -0.23
N ASN A 177 -35.42 2.19 -0.98
CA ASN A 177 -35.69 1.84 -2.37
C ASN A 177 -34.89 0.58 -2.70
N GLY A 178 -35.58 -0.39 -3.29
CA GLY A 178 -35.14 -1.77 -3.45
C GLY A 178 -33.84 -1.94 -4.25
N ASP A 179 -33.25 -3.11 -4.08
CA ASP A 179 -32.06 -3.67 -4.73
C ASP A 179 -30.68 -3.40 -4.09
N VAL A 180 -30.64 -3.17 -2.78
CA VAL A 180 -29.42 -3.40 -1.98
C VAL A 180 -29.42 -4.85 -1.47
N PRO A 181 -28.38 -5.68 -1.73
CA PRO A 181 -28.27 -6.98 -1.09
C PRO A 181 -28.31 -6.77 0.42
N ALA A 182 -29.21 -7.47 1.11
CA ALA A 182 -29.39 -7.33 2.56
C ALA A 182 -28.04 -7.30 3.29
N PRO A 183 -27.86 -6.42 4.29
CA PRO A 183 -26.68 -6.46 5.15
C PRO A 183 -26.52 -7.89 5.67
N MET A 184 -25.31 -8.46 5.51
CA MET A 184 -25.04 -9.85 5.89
C MET A 184 -25.44 -10.05 7.36
N PRO A 185 -26.24 -11.08 7.68
CA PRO A 185 -26.81 -11.23 9.00
C PRO A 185 -25.71 -11.33 10.05
N ASP A 186 -25.73 -10.39 10.98
CA ASP A 186 -24.91 -10.41 12.17
C ASP A 186 -25.56 -11.34 13.22
N LEU A 187 -24.81 -12.34 13.71
CA LEU A 187 -25.21 -13.15 14.87
C LEU A 187 -25.25 -12.32 16.18
N SER A 188 -24.79 -11.07 16.18
CA SER A 188 -24.85 -10.13 17.32
C SER A 188 -25.81 -8.92 17.17
N GLY A 189 -26.61 -8.84 16.10
CA GLY A 189 -27.65 -7.80 15.97
C GLY A 189 -27.15 -6.35 15.77
N THR A 190 -25.89 -6.15 15.39
CA THR A 190 -25.31 -4.86 14.98
C THR A 190 -24.99 -4.90 13.48
N HIS A 191 -25.74 -4.11 12.70
CA HIS A 191 -25.53 -4.01 11.25
C HIS A 191 -24.22 -3.26 10.96
N ASP A 192 -23.19 -3.99 10.50
CA ASP A 192 -21.99 -3.42 9.89
C ASP A 192 -22.31 -3.01 8.44
N GLU A 193 -23.01 -1.89 8.27
CA GLU A 193 -23.22 -1.28 6.95
C GLU A 193 -21.89 -0.66 6.43
N PRO A 194 -21.60 -0.75 5.12
CA PRO A 194 -20.38 -0.23 4.52
C PRO A 194 -20.28 1.30 4.67
N ILE A 195 -19.13 1.79 5.17
CA ILE A 195 -18.83 3.25 5.29
C ILE A 195 -18.74 3.93 3.90
N LEU A 196 -18.40 3.18 2.86
CA LEU A 196 -18.45 3.61 1.47
C LEU A 196 -19.76 3.08 0.85
N THR A 197 -20.79 3.92 0.76
CA THR A 197 -21.96 3.63 -0.07
C THR A 197 -21.87 4.44 -1.37
N ASP A 198 -22.50 3.89 -2.41
CA ASP A 198 -22.29 4.22 -3.81
C ASP A 198 -22.11 5.73 -4.10
N ASN A 199 -20.93 6.08 -4.61
CA ASN A 199 -20.60 7.33 -5.29
C ASN A 199 -20.72 8.66 -4.55
N ASN A 200 -20.95 8.71 -3.24
CA ASN A 200 -20.84 9.96 -2.48
C ASN A 200 -20.36 9.74 -1.04
N TYR A 201 -19.04 9.55 -0.87
CA TYR A 201 -18.43 9.95 0.39
C TYR A 201 -18.51 11.48 0.49
N THR A 202 -19.57 11.98 1.10
CA THR A 202 -19.57 13.31 1.69
C THR A 202 -18.71 13.25 2.95
N PRO A 203 -17.59 14.02 3.04
CA PRO A 203 -16.86 14.16 4.28
C PRO A 203 -17.84 14.46 5.39
N SER A 204 -17.75 13.73 6.49
CA SER A 204 -18.61 13.99 7.64
C SER A 204 -18.43 15.47 8.02
N SER A 205 -19.50 16.25 7.89
CA SER A 205 -19.48 17.69 8.21
C SER A 205 -19.26 17.93 9.71
N ASP A 206 -19.27 16.86 10.52
CA ASP A 206 -19.03 16.85 11.94
C ASP A 206 -17.56 16.58 12.34
N GLY A 207 -16.67 16.34 11.36
CA GLY A 207 -15.25 16.09 11.62
C GLY A 207 -14.94 14.71 12.22
N SER A 208 -15.82 13.72 12.06
CA SER A 208 -15.52 12.33 12.42
C SER A 208 -14.62 11.68 11.35
N GLY A 209 -13.36 11.43 11.68
CA GLY A 209 -12.37 10.79 10.79
C GLY A 209 -11.13 11.65 10.54
N ASN A 210 -10.04 11.01 10.13
CA ASN A 210 -8.78 11.68 9.86
C ASN A 210 -8.15 11.17 8.56
N ARG A 211 -8.22 12.01 7.52
CA ARG A 211 -7.70 11.67 6.18
C ARG A 211 -6.18 11.72 6.06
N TRP A 212 -5.46 12.17 7.10
CA TRP A 212 -4.01 12.13 7.07
C TRP A 212 -3.50 10.69 7.20
N ALA A 213 -2.61 10.33 6.28
CA ALA A 213 -1.93 9.05 6.28
C ALA A 213 -0.50 9.16 5.78
N ALA A 214 0.26 8.10 6.03
CA ALA A 214 1.59 7.93 5.50
C ALA A 214 1.78 6.54 4.87
N LEU A 215 2.49 6.49 3.75
CA LEU A 215 3.00 5.26 3.15
C LEU A 215 4.53 5.23 3.29
N THR A 216 5.06 4.11 3.76
CA THR A 216 6.52 3.89 3.81
C THR A 216 6.89 2.65 3.00
N PHE A 217 7.75 2.85 2.00
CA PHE A 217 8.39 1.81 1.20
C PHE A 217 9.80 1.58 1.74
N ASN A 218 10.16 0.32 2.01
CA ASN A 218 11.50 -0.04 2.45
C ASN A 218 12.09 -1.10 1.51
N TRP A 219 12.97 -0.68 0.61
CA TRP A 219 13.70 -1.59 -0.27
C TRP A 219 15.05 -1.90 0.37
N SER A 220 15.02 -2.80 1.33
CA SER A 220 16.19 -3.17 2.15
C SER A 220 17.39 -3.62 1.31
N GLY A 221 17.15 -4.42 0.26
CA GLY A 221 18.20 -4.85 -0.68
C GLY A 221 18.84 -3.70 -1.47
N LEU A 222 18.14 -2.57 -1.61
CA LEU A 222 18.67 -1.35 -2.21
C LEU A 222 19.13 -0.33 -1.19
N GLU A 223 18.96 -0.58 0.10
CA GLU A 223 19.27 0.39 1.15
C GLU A 223 18.57 1.75 0.90
N ARG A 224 17.33 1.69 0.42
CA ARG A 224 16.50 2.85 0.09
C ARG A 224 15.17 2.77 0.83
N GLN A 225 14.68 3.95 1.19
CA GLN A 225 13.35 4.12 1.75
C GLN A 225 12.68 5.30 1.07
N VAL A 226 11.38 5.17 0.81
CA VAL A 226 10.53 6.29 0.43
C VAL A 226 9.42 6.46 1.47
N ARG A 227 9.21 7.70 1.93
CA ARG A 227 8.07 8.07 2.79
C ARG A 227 7.18 9.04 2.03
N VAL A 228 5.89 8.78 2.03
CA VAL A 228 4.86 9.64 1.43
C VAL A 228 3.90 10.03 2.55
N GLU A 229 3.63 11.32 2.71
CA GLU A 229 2.71 11.84 3.72
C GLU A 229 1.71 12.77 3.05
N GLY A 230 0.42 12.62 3.34
CA GLY A 230 -0.61 13.42 2.71
C GLY A 230 -2.03 13.00 3.05
N LEU A 231 -2.98 13.42 2.21
CA LEU A 231 -4.41 13.18 2.39
C LEU A 231 -4.87 11.97 1.58
N ILE A 232 -5.68 11.12 2.20
CA ILE A 232 -6.38 10.04 1.53
C ILE A 232 -7.66 10.56 0.87
N GLU A 233 -7.85 10.19 -0.40
CA GLU A 233 -9.06 10.41 -1.17
C GLU A 233 -9.60 9.08 -1.69
N PRO A 234 -10.90 8.76 -1.52
CA PRO A 234 -11.48 7.58 -2.13
C PRO A 234 -11.49 7.70 -3.66
N LEU A 235 -11.28 6.58 -4.34
CA LEU A 235 -11.56 6.45 -5.77
C LEU A 235 -13.08 6.35 -5.97
N SER A 236 -13.55 6.71 -7.15
CA SER A 236 -14.93 6.41 -7.56
C SER A 236 -15.19 4.90 -7.59
N ARG A 237 -16.48 4.52 -7.56
CA ARG A 237 -16.86 3.11 -7.66
C ARG A 237 -16.42 2.54 -9.01
N GLU A 238 -16.54 3.34 -10.08
CA GLU A 238 -16.16 2.95 -11.43
C GLU A 238 -14.64 2.74 -11.55
N GLU A 239 -13.81 3.62 -10.98
CA GLU A 239 -12.36 3.43 -10.90
C GLU A 239 -12.02 2.17 -10.11
N SER A 240 -12.70 1.93 -8.98
CA SER A 240 -12.46 0.75 -8.15
C SER A 240 -12.88 -0.56 -8.83
N GLU A 241 -13.96 -0.53 -9.59
CA GLU A 241 -14.49 -1.68 -10.33
C GLU A 241 -13.52 -2.12 -11.45
N VAL A 242 -12.79 -1.18 -12.05
CA VAL A 242 -11.78 -1.51 -13.08
C VAL A 242 -10.70 -2.42 -12.51
N TYR A 243 -10.11 -2.07 -11.36
CA TYR A 243 -9.11 -2.91 -10.71
C TYR A 243 -9.74 -4.15 -10.06
N TRP A 244 -10.97 -4.05 -9.52
CA TRP A 244 -11.67 -5.22 -8.98
C TRP A 244 -11.79 -6.37 -10.00
N ARG A 245 -12.08 -6.03 -11.26
CA ARG A 245 -12.21 -7.01 -12.35
C ARG A 245 -10.90 -7.71 -12.73
N THR A 246 -9.74 -7.14 -12.41
CA THR A 246 -8.44 -7.80 -12.67
C THR A 246 -8.07 -8.81 -11.58
N ARG A 247 -8.74 -8.78 -10.43
CA ARG A 247 -8.44 -9.69 -9.32
C ARG A 247 -8.88 -11.11 -9.66
N GLU A 248 -8.05 -12.08 -9.28
CA GLU A 248 -8.41 -13.49 -9.35
C GLU A 248 -9.72 -13.78 -8.61
N ARG A 249 -10.49 -14.74 -9.12
CA ARG A 249 -11.79 -15.11 -8.56
C ARG A 249 -11.72 -15.45 -7.07
N GLY A 250 -10.73 -16.22 -6.64
CA GLY A 250 -10.53 -16.55 -5.23
C GLY A 250 -10.28 -15.30 -4.37
N SER A 251 -9.56 -14.31 -4.91
CA SER A 251 -9.34 -13.01 -4.27
C SER A 251 -10.63 -12.17 -4.15
N GLN A 252 -11.52 -12.25 -5.14
CA GLN A 252 -12.84 -11.61 -5.11
C GLN A 252 -13.74 -12.27 -4.06
N ILE A 253 -13.80 -13.60 -4.03
CA ILE A 253 -14.54 -14.39 -3.03
C ILE A 253 -14.05 -14.11 -1.62
N GLY A 254 -12.73 -14.14 -1.40
CA GLY A 254 -12.12 -13.86 -0.10
C GLY A 254 -12.43 -12.45 0.41
N ALA A 255 -12.54 -11.46 -0.47
CA ALA A 255 -12.94 -10.11 -0.07
C ALA A 255 -14.42 -10.02 0.36
N TRP A 256 -15.32 -10.78 -0.27
CA TRP A 256 -16.72 -10.89 0.18
C TRP A 256 -16.86 -11.68 1.49
N ALA A 257 -16.05 -12.72 1.69
CA ALA A 257 -16.10 -13.57 2.88
C ALA A 257 -15.46 -12.90 4.12
N SER A 258 -14.55 -11.95 3.93
CA SER A 258 -13.75 -11.36 5.01
C SER A 258 -14.38 -10.12 5.62
N TRP A 259 -14.73 -10.21 6.90
CA TRP A 259 -15.04 -9.06 7.74
C TRP A 259 -13.74 -8.52 8.34
N GLN A 260 -12.98 -7.86 7.47
CA GLN A 260 -11.63 -7.43 7.78
C GLN A 260 -11.58 -6.64 9.11
N SER A 261 -10.66 -7.04 9.99
CA SER A 261 -10.42 -6.43 11.30
C SER A 261 -11.49 -6.69 12.38
N LYS A 262 -12.55 -7.47 12.10
CA LYS A 262 -13.44 -7.96 13.17
C LYS A 262 -12.74 -9.04 13.99
N VAL A 263 -12.89 -8.97 15.30
CA VAL A 263 -12.41 -10.02 16.21
C VAL A 263 -13.26 -11.26 16.01
N LEU A 264 -12.62 -12.39 15.67
CA LEU A 264 -13.31 -13.68 15.49
C LEU A 264 -13.24 -14.55 16.75
N TRP A 265 -12.17 -14.39 17.52
CA TRP A 265 -11.87 -15.19 18.69
C TRP A 265 -11.03 -14.41 19.69
N THR A 266 -11.11 -14.77 20.97
CA THR A 266 -10.32 -14.18 22.06
C THR A 266 -10.04 -15.24 23.12
N ALA A 267 -8.84 -15.23 23.68
CA ALA A 267 -8.49 -16.02 24.84
C ALA A 267 -7.73 -15.21 25.89
N GLU A 268 -7.99 -15.54 27.15
CA GLU A 268 -7.22 -15.02 28.27
C GLU A 268 -5.84 -15.70 28.35
N PRO A 269 -4.75 -14.95 28.65
CA PRO A 269 -3.39 -15.52 28.71
C PRO A 269 -3.26 -16.73 29.64
N ALA A 270 -3.95 -16.74 30.77
CA ALA A 270 -3.95 -17.86 31.71
C ALA A 270 -4.49 -19.15 31.07
N SER A 271 -5.51 -19.03 30.21
CA SER A 271 -6.09 -20.16 29.47
C SER A 271 -5.14 -20.74 28.41
N LEU A 272 -4.24 -19.93 27.88
CA LEU A 272 -3.21 -20.37 26.92
C LEU A 272 -2.04 -21.06 27.62
N ILE A 273 -1.62 -20.52 28.78
CA ILE A 273 -0.52 -21.08 29.57
C ILE A 273 -0.88 -22.46 30.13
N GLU A 274 -2.07 -22.60 30.69
CA GLU A 274 -2.54 -23.87 31.24
C GLU A 274 -2.65 -24.95 30.15
N ARG A 275 -3.07 -24.56 28.93
CA ARG A 275 -3.10 -25.47 27.77
C ARG A 275 -1.72 -25.88 27.30
N ARG A 276 -0.78 -24.93 27.17
CA ARG A 276 0.61 -25.25 26.79
C ARG A 276 1.21 -26.29 27.74
N ARG A 277 0.91 -26.19 29.04
CA ARG A 277 1.34 -27.18 30.05
C ARG A 277 0.71 -28.55 29.84
N LYS A 278 -0.58 -28.63 29.50
CA LYS A 278 -1.26 -29.91 29.20
C LYS A 278 -0.67 -30.59 27.97
N SER A 279 -0.43 -29.86 26.87
CA SER A 279 0.20 -30.41 25.66
C SER A 279 1.62 -30.92 25.95
N LEU A 280 2.42 -30.15 26.70
CA LEU A 280 3.76 -30.60 27.11
C LEU A 280 3.73 -31.80 28.06
N ALA A 281 2.74 -31.91 28.96
CA ALA A 281 2.62 -33.04 29.87
C ALA A 281 2.29 -34.36 29.16
N GLN A 282 1.70 -34.30 27.96
CA GLN A 282 1.40 -35.47 27.13
C GLN A 282 2.62 -35.97 26.33
N GLU A 283 3.61 -35.12 26.05
CA GLU A 283 4.73 -35.45 25.14
C GLU A 283 6.04 -35.89 25.83
N VAL A 284 6.17 -35.78 27.16
CA VAL A 284 7.43 -36.14 27.84
C VAL A 284 7.50 -37.64 28.13
N GLY A 285 7.83 -38.40 27.07
CA GLY A 285 8.34 -39.77 27.08
C GLY A 285 9.57 -39.90 26.16
N SER A 286 10.75 -39.65 26.72
CA SER A 286 12.11 -39.93 26.20
C SER A 286 12.53 -39.43 24.79
N SER A 287 13.35 -38.37 24.80
CA SER A 287 14.49 -38.08 23.91
C SER A 287 14.30 -38.05 22.37
N ALA A 288 13.84 -36.92 21.83
CA ALA A 288 14.33 -36.26 20.60
C ALA A 288 13.67 -34.87 20.45
N PRO A 289 14.30 -33.84 19.83
CA PRO A 289 13.59 -32.65 19.37
C PRO A 289 13.03 -32.95 17.97
N VAL A 290 11.97 -33.74 17.92
CA VAL A 290 11.09 -33.80 16.75
C VAL A 290 10.06 -32.71 16.97
N ILE A 291 10.03 -31.69 16.11
CA ILE A 291 8.89 -30.77 16.03
C ILE A 291 7.70 -31.65 15.65
N PRO A 292 6.70 -31.85 16.52
CA PRO A 292 5.56 -32.68 16.16
C PRO A 292 4.88 -32.06 14.94
N GLY A 293 4.94 -32.76 13.82
CA GLY A 293 3.85 -32.72 12.86
C GLY A 293 2.62 -33.22 13.62
N ASP A 294 1.52 -32.51 13.49
CA ASP A 294 0.23 -32.84 14.10
C ASP A 294 0.09 -32.31 15.54
N VAL A 295 0.08 -30.97 15.68
CA VAL A 295 -0.75 -30.36 16.73
C VAL A 295 -2.17 -30.81 16.42
N ASP A 296 -2.74 -31.66 17.29
CA ASP A 296 -4.11 -32.15 17.25
C ASP A 296 -5.06 -31.02 16.79
N GLU A 297 -5.68 -31.19 15.62
CA GLU A 297 -6.46 -30.18 14.89
C GLU A 297 -7.76 -29.75 15.60
N THR A 298 -7.98 -30.12 16.87
CA THR A 298 -9.31 -30.01 17.49
C THR A 298 -9.45 -29.17 18.77
N ASP A 299 -8.41 -28.67 19.43
CA ASP A 299 -8.65 -28.22 20.82
C ASP A 299 -8.91 -26.72 21.06
N ILE A 300 -8.96 -25.88 20.01
CA ILE A 300 -9.60 -24.55 20.07
C ILE A 300 -10.10 -24.13 18.68
N ASP A 301 -11.40 -23.84 18.54
CA ASP A 301 -11.90 -23.01 17.43
C ASP A 301 -11.41 -21.57 17.61
N ASP A 302 -10.31 -21.23 16.94
CA ASP A 302 -9.70 -19.89 16.91
C ASP A 302 -10.34 -18.96 15.85
N GLY A 303 -11.45 -19.39 15.26
CA GLY A 303 -12.14 -18.72 14.18
C GLY A 303 -11.69 -19.16 12.78
N ARG A 304 -10.72 -20.06 12.63
CA ARG A 304 -10.32 -20.60 11.32
C ARG A 304 -11.48 -21.30 10.61
N ALA A 305 -12.19 -22.19 11.30
CA ALA A 305 -13.34 -22.89 10.73
C ALA A 305 -14.45 -21.92 10.30
N MET A 306 -14.67 -20.85 11.07
CA MET A 306 -15.60 -19.78 10.71
C MET A 306 -15.20 -19.07 9.40
N LEU A 307 -13.90 -18.77 9.21
CA LEU A 307 -13.41 -18.17 7.97
C LEU A 307 -13.62 -19.08 6.77
N GLU A 308 -13.29 -20.36 6.90
CA GLU A 308 -13.46 -21.36 5.84
C GLU A 308 -14.94 -21.57 5.48
N ASN A 309 -15.83 -21.57 6.49
CA ASN A 309 -17.27 -21.62 6.26
C ASN A 309 -17.76 -20.42 5.45
N ARG A 310 -17.31 -19.20 5.79
CA ARG A 310 -17.67 -17.98 5.04
C ARG A 310 -17.17 -18.00 3.61
N VAL A 311 -15.97 -18.54 3.37
CA VAL A 311 -15.46 -18.73 2.00
C VAL A 311 -16.38 -19.67 1.23
N ARG A 312 -16.72 -20.84 1.81
CA ARG A 312 -17.63 -21.81 1.19
C ARG A 312 -19.02 -21.24 0.91
N GLU A 313 -19.54 -20.42 1.82
CA GLU A 313 -20.82 -19.71 1.62
C GLU A 313 -20.74 -18.75 0.43
N MET A 314 -19.66 -17.99 0.29
CA MET A 314 -19.48 -17.06 -0.83
C MET A 314 -19.20 -17.78 -2.14
N GLU A 315 -18.44 -18.88 -2.13
CA GLU A 315 -18.27 -19.77 -3.29
C GLU A 315 -19.61 -20.27 -3.81
N LYS A 316 -20.47 -20.78 -2.91
CA LYS A 316 -21.82 -21.22 -3.26
C LYS A 316 -22.70 -20.07 -3.74
N LYS A 317 -22.64 -18.90 -3.09
CA LYS A 317 -23.42 -17.71 -3.46
C LYS A 317 -23.10 -17.23 -4.88
N PHE A 318 -21.83 -17.29 -5.27
CA PHE A 318 -21.36 -16.84 -6.57
C PHE A 318 -21.13 -17.99 -7.56
N ASP A 319 -21.64 -19.18 -7.28
CA ASP A 319 -21.58 -20.28 -8.24
C ASP A 319 -22.31 -19.92 -9.54
N GLY A 320 -21.69 -20.19 -10.69
CA GLY A 320 -22.18 -19.76 -12.01
C GLY A 320 -22.17 -18.25 -12.28
N VAL A 321 -21.79 -17.39 -11.33
CA VAL A 321 -21.69 -15.93 -11.53
C VAL A 321 -20.33 -15.60 -12.17
N GLU A 322 -20.33 -15.28 -13.45
CA GLU A 322 -19.13 -14.95 -14.22
C GLU A 322 -18.38 -13.75 -13.61
N ASN A 323 -19.07 -12.63 -13.43
CA ASN A 323 -18.51 -11.38 -12.89
C ASN A 323 -19.04 -11.13 -11.47
N ILE A 324 -18.22 -11.45 -10.45
CA ILE A 324 -18.56 -11.16 -9.06
C ILE A 324 -18.58 -9.63 -8.88
N PRO A 325 -19.66 -9.04 -8.34
CA PRO A 325 -19.73 -7.60 -8.16
C PRO A 325 -18.73 -7.10 -7.12
N LEU A 326 -18.25 -5.87 -7.29
CA LEU A 326 -17.48 -5.16 -6.26
C LEU A 326 -18.29 -5.02 -4.96
N PRO A 327 -17.78 -5.48 -3.80
CA PRO A 327 -18.43 -5.26 -2.52
C PRO A 327 -18.48 -3.77 -2.16
N PRO A 328 -19.57 -3.28 -1.55
CA PRO A 328 -19.72 -1.85 -1.22
C PRO A 328 -18.66 -1.36 -0.22
N PHE A 329 -18.18 -2.21 0.68
CA PHE A 329 -17.12 -1.86 1.65
C PHE A 329 -15.69 -1.92 1.09
N TRP A 330 -15.50 -2.30 -0.17
CA TRP A 330 -14.19 -2.49 -0.78
C TRP A 330 -13.95 -1.45 -1.87
N GLY A 331 -12.75 -0.88 -1.92
CA GLY A 331 -12.42 0.11 -2.95
C GLY A 331 -10.99 0.58 -2.90
N GLY A 332 -10.66 1.39 -3.91
CA GLY A 332 -9.39 2.09 -3.99
C GLY A 332 -9.41 3.37 -3.18
N VAL A 333 -8.26 3.72 -2.61
CA VAL A 333 -8.00 5.08 -2.14
C VAL A 333 -6.66 5.56 -2.68
N ARG A 334 -6.55 6.86 -2.87
CA ARG A 334 -5.37 7.56 -3.33
C ARG A 334 -4.78 8.38 -2.19
N LEU A 335 -3.49 8.21 -1.92
CA LEU A 335 -2.73 9.13 -1.08
C LEU A 335 -2.20 10.28 -1.95
N VAL A 336 -2.82 11.45 -1.83
CA VAL A 336 -2.35 12.69 -2.46
C VAL A 336 -1.26 13.30 -1.58
N PRO A 337 -0.02 13.42 -2.08
CA PRO A 337 1.12 13.78 -1.24
C PRO A 337 1.12 15.28 -0.90
N GLU A 338 1.43 15.58 0.36
CA GLU A 338 1.88 16.90 0.84
C GLU A 338 3.40 16.92 1.02
N SER A 339 3.99 15.77 1.33
CA SER A 339 5.45 15.61 1.31
C SER A 339 5.87 14.21 0.88
N VAL A 340 7.07 14.12 0.29
CA VAL A 340 7.69 12.85 -0.13
C VAL A 340 9.18 12.88 0.20
N GLU A 341 9.65 11.95 1.02
CA GLU A 341 11.06 11.82 1.39
C GLU A 341 11.69 10.61 0.70
N PHE A 342 12.84 10.84 0.08
CA PHE A 342 13.74 9.84 -0.50
C PHE A 342 14.97 9.72 0.38
N TRP A 343 15.14 8.56 0.98
CA TRP A 343 16.26 8.24 1.87
C TRP A 343 17.14 7.17 1.21
N GLN A 344 18.47 7.36 1.28
CA GLN A 344 19.45 6.39 0.81
C GLN A 344 20.56 6.16 1.84
N GLY A 345 20.81 4.88 2.12
CA GLY A 345 21.84 4.41 3.03
C GLY A 345 23.25 4.83 2.61
N ARG A 346 24.10 5.20 3.59
CA ARG A 346 25.52 5.54 3.41
C ARG A 346 26.34 4.86 4.50
N ARG A 347 27.50 4.29 4.14
CA ARG A 347 28.41 3.58 5.08
C ARG A 347 28.81 4.42 6.29
N SER A 348 28.98 5.72 6.08
CA SER A 348 29.35 6.69 7.12
C SER A 348 28.23 7.01 8.12
N ARG A 349 27.02 6.47 7.94
CA ARG A 349 25.78 6.85 8.66
C ARG A 349 25.30 8.27 8.35
N LEU A 350 26.04 9.03 7.53
CA LEU A 350 25.58 10.28 6.98
C LEU A 350 24.69 10.01 5.75
N HIS A 351 23.48 9.51 6.00
CA HIS A 351 22.50 9.14 4.99
C HIS A 351 22.09 10.33 4.12
N ASP A 352 21.85 10.07 2.84
CA ASP A 352 21.33 11.09 1.94
C ASP A 352 19.80 11.12 2.06
N ARG A 353 19.26 12.29 2.41
CA ARG A 353 17.83 12.50 2.63
C ARG A 353 17.35 13.70 1.83
N PHE A 354 16.49 13.49 0.84
CA PHE A 354 15.83 14.55 0.09
C PHE A 354 14.33 14.50 0.28
N ARG A 355 13.74 15.61 0.71
CA ARG A 355 12.31 15.75 0.92
C ARG A 355 11.72 16.77 -0.06
N TYR A 356 10.71 16.34 -0.80
CA TYR A 356 9.80 17.19 -1.54
C TYR A 356 8.71 17.65 -0.60
N VAL A 357 8.41 18.94 -0.59
CA VAL A 357 7.29 19.54 0.15
C VAL A 357 6.42 20.30 -0.84
N ARG A 358 5.12 20.03 -0.83
CA ARG A 358 4.16 20.70 -1.70
C ARG A 358 4.09 22.18 -1.31
N GLY A 359 4.27 23.07 -2.30
CA GLY A 359 3.98 24.49 -2.18
C GLY A 359 2.67 24.83 -2.91
N GLU A 360 2.30 26.11 -2.93
CA GLU A 360 1.05 26.57 -3.56
C GLU A 360 0.99 26.27 -5.06
N SER A 361 2.11 26.42 -5.78
CA SER A 361 2.18 26.23 -7.23
C SER A 361 3.25 25.23 -7.70
N GLN A 362 4.20 24.87 -6.83
CA GLN A 362 5.33 24.00 -7.17
C GLN A 362 5.85 23.24 -5.96
N TRP A 363 6.52 22.12 -6.22
CA TRP A 363 7.24 21.35 -5.22
C TRP A 363 8.57 22.03 -4.86
N ARG A 364 8.92 22.04 -3.57
CA ARG A 364 10.26 22.43 -3.10
C ARG A 364 11.04 21.22 -2.65
N VAL A 365 12.32 21.13 -3.04
CA VAL A 365 13.23 20.05 -2.63
C VAL A 365 14.14 20.54 -1.51
N GLN A 366 14.25 19.76 -0.43
CA GLN A 366 15.08 20.04 0.73
C GLN A 366 16.00 18.87 1.03
N ARG A 367 17.26 19.13 1.41
CA ARG A 367 18.12 18.11 2.01
C ARG A 367 17.93 18.11 3.52
N LEU A 368 17.72 16.94 4.12
CA LEU A 368 17.58 16.78 5.56
C LEU A 368 18.88 16.21 6.16
N SER A 369 19.17 16.55 7.42
CA SER A 369 20.22 15.87 8.18
C SER A 369 19.82 14.40 8.42
N PRO A 370 20.78 13.47 8.39
CA PRO A 370 20.55 12.05 8.67
C PRO A 370 20.02 11.81 10.09
#